data_AF-A0A3V3QYC5-F1
#
_entry.id   AF-A0A3V3QYC5-F1
#
_cell.length_a   1.000
_cell.length_b   1.000
_cell.length_c   1.000
_cell.angle_alpha   90.00
_cell.angle_beta   90.00
_cell.angle_gamma   90.00
#
_symmetry.space_group_name_H-M   'P 1'
#
loop_
_entity.id
_entity.type
_entity.pdbx_description
1 polymer ?
#
loop_
_entity_poly.entity_id
_entity_poly.type
_entity_poly.pdbx_seq_one_letter_code
_entity_poly.pdbx_strand_id
1 'polypeptide(L)'
;MKKVVLMALALGLSLPAMASEKVIDMYKSENCGCCSLWGKAMEKDGFEVRTHVMNDQALSALKEKHAIPAGLRSCHSAVAGNLIIEGHVPATTIHKAMQSGSGIYGLATPGMPAGSPGMEMGARKEAYDVIAFSPDGSKKVFQRIE
;
A
#
# COMPACT_ATOMS: atom_id res chain seq x y z
N MET A 1 54.19 38.04 15.04
CA MET A 1 53.04 38.79 14.48
C MET A 1 52.76 38.20 13.10
N LYS A 2 51.66 37.56 12.70
CA LYS A 2 50.34 37.18 13.22
C LYS A 2 50.04 35.81 12.57
N LYS A 3 49.62 34.78 13.34
CA LYS A 3 49.19 33.50 12.76
C LYS A 3 47.76 33.67 12.26
N VAL A 4 47.53 33.53 10.97
CA VAL A 4 46.19 33.53 10.37
C VAL A 4 45.57 32.15 10.59
N VAL A 5 44.51 32.09 11.39
CA VAL A 5 43.69 30.89 11.58
C VAL A 5 42.57 30.95 10.56
N LEU A 6 42.60 30.09 9.55
CA LEU A 6 41.50 29.87 8.62
C LEU A 6 40.49 28.91 9.28
N MET A 7 39.39 29.47 9.77
CA MET A 7 38.21 28.70 10.19
C MET A 7 37.49 28.22 8.92
N ALA A 8 37.52 26.91 8.65
CA ALA A 8 36.68 26.29 7.64
C ALA A 8 35.27 26.11 8.21
N LEU A 9 34.31 26.89 7.68
CA LEU A 9 32.90 26.79 8.02
C LEU A 9 32.30 25.60 7.26
N ALA A 10 32.10 24.48 7.95
CA ALA A 10 31.39 23.33 7.39
C ALA A 10 29.89 23.67 7.29
N LEU A 11 29.43 24.07 6.10
CA LEU A 11 28.02 24.12 5.78
C LEU A 11 27.47 22.69 5.80
N GLY A 12 26.70 22.34 6.83
CA GLY A 12 25.88 21.14 6.82
C GLY A 12 24.86 21.25 5.69
N LEU A 13 25.00 20.45 4.63
CA LEU A 13 23.94 20.25 3.66
C LEU A 13 22.80 19.48 4.35
N SER A 14 21.79 20.21 4.80
CA SER A 14 20.49 19.62 5.11
C SER A 14 19.89 19.09 3.80
N LEU A 15 20.04 17.79 3.55
CA LEU A 15 19.27 17.11 2.52
C LEU A 15 17.77 17.28 2.86
N PRO A 16 16.91 17.71 1.93
CA PRO A 16 15.48 17.67 2.18
C PRO A 16 15.07 16.22 2.36
N ALA A 17 14.51 15.91 3.54
CA ALA A 17 13.79 14.66 3.73
C ALA A 17 12.62 14.65 2.74
N MET A 18 12.66 13.74 1.77
CA MET A 18 11.55 13.52 0.84
C MET A 18 10.38 12.95 1.63
N ALA A 19 9.57 13.81 2.24
CA ALA A 19 8.35 13.46 2.95
C ALA A 19 7.23 13.10 1.94
N SER A 20 7.43 12.00 1.20
CA SER A 20 6.39 11.37 0.38
C SER A 20 5.66 10.26 1.17
N GLU A 21 5.87 10.16 2.47
CA GLU A 21 5.99 8.84 3.09
C GLU A 21 4.67 8.10 3.36
N LYS A 22 3.49 8.72 3.17
CA LYS A 22 2.22 8.07 3.55
C LYS A 22 1.01 8.40 2.69
N VAL A 23 1.18 8.76 1.41
CA VAL A 23 0.01 8.94 0.52
C VAL A 23 -0.36 7.63 -0.15
N ILE A 24 -1.65 7.27 -0.12
CA ILE A 24 -2.23 6.12 -0.83
C ILE A 24 -3.28 6.62 -1.81
N ASP A 25 -3.10 6.35 -3.11
CA ASP A 25 -4.17 6.48 -4.10
C ASP A 25 -4.99 5.20 -4.15
N MET A 26 -6.24 5.26 -3.70
CA MET A 26 -7.17 4.13 -3.72
C MET A 26 -8.16 4.27 -4.87
N TYR A 27 -8.31 3.21 -5.66
CA TYR A 27 -9.20 3.14 -6.82
C TYR A 27 -10.29 2.09 -6.58
N LYS A 28 -11.56 2.51 -6.58
CA LYS A 28 -12.73 1.67 -6.29
C LYS A 28 -13.91 1.95 -7.22
N SER A 29 -14.84 1.00 -7.30
CA SER A 29 -16.18 1.24 -7.87
C SER A 29 -17.06 2.04 -6.90
N GLU A 30 -18.03 2.78 -7.42
CA GLU A 30 -18.85 3.74 -6.66
C GLU A 30 -19.52 3.09 -5.43
N ASN A 31 -20.14 1.93 -5.61
CA ASN A 31 -20.97 1.26 -4.61
C ASN A 31 -20.21 0.28 -3.69
N CYS A 32 -18.87 0.29 -3.67
CA CYS A 32 -18.10 -0.58 -2.79
C CYS A 32 -17.94 0.01 -1.37
N GLY A 33 -18.82 -0.36 -0.44
CA GLY A 33 -18.78 0.10 0.95
C GLY A 33 -17.55 -0.35 1.74
N CYS A 34 -17.17 -1.63 1.62
CA CYS A 34 -16.01 -2.19 2.31
C CYS A 34 -14.69 -1.54 1.85
N CYS A 35 -14.57 -1.16 0.56
CA CYS A 35 -13.43 -0.41 0.04
C CYS A 35 -13.26 0.94 0.77
N SER A 36 -14.37 1.64 1.03
CA SER A 36 -14.33 2.90 1.78
C SER A 36 -13.97 2.70 3.26
N LEU A 37 -14.36 1.58 3.87
CA LEU A 37 -13.94 1.25 5.23
C LEU A 37 -12.46 0.88 5.29
N TRP A 38 -11.92 0.20 4.28
CA TRP A 38 -10.50 -0.06 4.17
C TRP A 38 -9.70 1.26 4.09
N GLY A 39 -10.16 2.22 3.28
CA GLY A 39 -9.55 3.55 3.22
C GLY A 39 -9.50 4.24 4.59
N LYS A 40 -10.62 4.22 5.34
CA LYS A 40 -10.65 4.75 6.72
C LYS A 40 -9.70 4.04 7.68
N ALA A 41 -9.51 2.73 7.51
CA ALA A 41 -8.54 1.97 8.29
C ALA A 41 -7.10 2.41 7.99
N MET A 42 -6.78 2.71 6.72
CA MET A 42 -5.47 3.25 6.34
C MET A 42 -5.28 4.68 6.90
N GLU A 43 -6.30 5.53 6.84
CA GLU A 43 -6.26 6.87 7.44
C GLU A 43 -5.96 6.82 8.94
N LYS A 44 -6.62 5.90 9.66
CA LYS A 44 -6.38 5.68 11.08
C LYS A 44 -4.94 5.22 11.38
N ASP A 45 -4.31 4.52 10.45
CA ASP A 45 -2.92 4.06 10.55
C ASP A 45 -1.89 5.11 10.06
N GLY A 46 -2.37 6.32 9.76
CA GLY A 46 -1.56 7.49 9.44
C GLY A 46 -1.27 7.69 7.95
N PHE A 47 -1.99 7.00 7.06
CA PHE A 47 -1.95 7.29 5.63
C PHE A 47 -2.86 8.45 5.25
N GLU A 48 -2.44 9.28 4.29
CA GLU A 48 -3.33 10.17 3.55
C GLU A 48 -3.93 9.37 2.39
N VAL A 49 -5.25 9.14 2.40
CA VAL A 49 -5.92 8.34 1.36
C VAL A 49 -6.63 9.25 0.36
N ARG A 50 -6.20 9.19 -0.89
CA ARG A 50 -6.86 9.84 -2.03
C ARG A 50 -7.76 8.82 -2.72
N THR A 51 -9.07 9.00 -2.61
CA THR A 51 -10.04 8.09 -3.22
C THR A 51 -10.41 8.51 -4.63
N HIS A 52 -10.26 7.59 -5.57
CA HIS A 52 -10.61 7.73 -6.98
C HIS A 52 -11.74 6.76 -7.30
N VAL A 53 -12.90 7.29 -7.64
CA VAL A 53 -14.05 6.48 -8.06
C VAL A 53 -14.02 6.31 -9.58
N MET A 54 -14.16 5.07 -10.04
CA MET A 54 -14.19 4.75 -11.46
C MET A 54 -15.17 3.61 -11.75
N ASN A 55 -15.55 3.46 -13.02
CA ASN A 55 -16.37 2.32 -13.44
C ASN A 55 -15.53 1.02 -13.47
N ASP A 56 -16.23 -0.12 -13.50
CA ASP A 56 -15.60 -1.44 -13.41
C ASP A 56 -14.63 -1.74 -14.56
N GLN A 57 -14.91 -1.22 -15.76
CA GLN A 57 -14.04 -1.38 -16.92
C GLN A 57 -12.70 -0.66 -16.71
N ALA A 58 -12.73 0.58 -16.23
CA ALA A 58 -11.53 1.35 -15.91
C ALA A 58 -10.74 0.71 -14.76
N LEU A 59 -11.44 0.18 -13.74
CA LEU A 59 -10.81 -0.52 -12.63
C LEU A 59 -10.14 -1.82 -13.10
N SER A 60 -10.77 -2.58 -14.00
CA SER A 60 -10.14 -3.76 -14.61
C SER A 60 -8.90 -3.40 -15.42
N ALA A 61 -8.98 -2.35 -16.24
CA ALA A 61 -7.84 -1.87 -17.03
C ALA A 61 -6.68 -1.40 -16.13
N LEU A 62 -6.97 -0.77 -14.99
CA LEU A 62 -5.98 -0.40 -13.98
C LEU A 62 -5.27 -1.65 -13.42
N LYS A 63 -6.03 -2.69 -13.05
CA LYS A 63 -5.47 -3.96 -12.55
C LYS A 63 -4.55 -4.63 -13.57
N GLU A 64 -4.90 -4.58 -14.85
CA GLU A 64 -4.07 -5.07 -15.95
C GLU A 64 -2.79 -4.24 -16.13
N LYS A 65 -2.91 -2.91 -16.11
CA LYS A 65 -1.76 -1.99 -16.20
C LYS A 65 -0.72 -2.24 -15.10
N HIS A 66 -1.17 -2.58 -13.91
CA HIS A 66 -0.30 -2.91 -12.77
C HIS A 66 0.06 -4.41 -12.67
N ALA A 67 -0.17 -5.18 -13.74
CA ALA A 67 0.15 -6.61 -13.82
C ALA A 67 -0.38 -7.42 -12.62
N ILE A 68 -1.52 -7.01 -12.04
CA ILE A 68 -2.12 -7.71 -10.90
C ILE A 68 -2.63 -9.07 -11.41
N PRO A 69 -2.08 -10.20 -10.90
CA PRO A 69 -2.47 -11.51 -11.37
C PRO A 69 -3.97 -11.75 -11.19
N ALA A 70 -4.63 -12.32 -12.19
CA ALA A 70 -6.09 -12.49 -12.19
C ALA A 70 -6.61 -13.20 -10.92
N GLY A 71 -5.93 -14.25 -10.46
CA GLY A 71 -6.29 -14.98 -9.24
C GLY A 71 -6.05 -14.24 -7.92
N LEU A 72 -5.43 -13.07 -7.94
CA LEU A 72 -5.22 -12.22 -6.76
C LEU A 72 -6.16 -11.01 -6.71
N ARG A 73 -6.98 -10.79 -7.75
CA ARG A 73 -7.80 -9.59 -7.87
C ARG A 73 -8.90 -9.54 -6.79
N SER A 74 -9.19 -8.33 -6.33
CA SER A 74 -10.18 -8.00 -5.30
C SER A 74 -10.98 -6.73 -5.68
N CYS A 75 -11.75 -6.21 -4.75
CA CYS A 75 -12.74 -5.13 -4.93
C CYS A 75 -12.15 -3.74 -5.23
N HIS A 76 -10.90 -3.49 -4.81
CA HIS A 76 -10.20 -2.23 -5.08
C HIS A 76 -8.70 -2.47 -5.30
N SER A 77 -8.04 -1.48 -5.87
CA SER A 77 -6.58 -1.42 -6.00
C SER A 77 -6.10 -0.11 -5.43
N ALA A 78 -4.90 -0.07 -4.86
CA ALA A 78 -4.30 1.14 -4.36
C ALA A 78 -2.80 1.19 -4.67
N VAL A 79 -2.25 2.41 -4.67
CA VAL A 79 -0.83 2.65 -4.95
C VAL A 79 -0.25 3.53 -3.83
N ALA A 80 0.82 3.06 -3.21
CA ALA A 80 1.57 3.77 -2.18
C ALA A 80 3.03 3.91 -2.62
N GLY A 81 3.39 5.05 -3.21
CA GLY A 81 4.68 5.21 -3.89
C GLY A 81 4.83 4.19 -5.03
N ASN A 82 5.75 3.25 -4.88
CA ASN A 82 6.00 2.19 -5.87
C ASN A 82 5.32 0.86 -5.53
N LEU A 83 4.62 0.78 -4.39
CA LEU A 83 3.97 -0.43 -3.91
C LEU A 83 2.53 -0.49 -4.42
N ILE A 84 2.18 -1.58 -5.10
CA ILE A 84 0.81 -1.89 -5.49
C ILE A 84 0.11 -2.65 -4.35
N ILE A 85 -1.12 -2.29 -4.05
CA ILE A 85 -1.93 -2.91 -3.00
C ILE A 85 -3.24 -3.37 -3.62
N GLU A 86 -3.58 -4.64 -3.49
CA GLU A 86 -4.78 -5.23 -4.06
C GLU A 86 -5.66 -5.82 -2.95
N GLY A 87 -6.88 -5.27 -2.81
CA GLY A 87 -7.83 -5.72 -1.79
C GLY A 87 -7.46 -5.34 -0.37
N HIS A 88 -8.02 -6.07 0.59
CA HIS A 88 -8.04 -5.72 2.01
C HIS A 88 -6.74 -6.03 2.77
N VAL A 89 -5.61 -5.51 2.28
CA VAL A 89 -4.30 -5.68 2.93
C VAL A 89 -4.22 -4.85 4.22
N PRO A 90 -3.74 -5.40 5.36
CA PRO A 90 -3.55 -4.63 6.59
C PRO A 90 -2.52 -3.52 6.47
N ALA A 91 -2.79 -2.37 7.10
CA ALA A 91 -1.88 -1.22 7.13
C ALA A 91 -0.50 -1.59 7.70
N THR A 92 -0.46 -2.40 8.77
CA THR A 92 0.78 -2.90 9.36
C THR A 92 1.60 -3.74 8.38
N THR A 93 0.96 -4.47 7.49
CA THR A 93 1.62 -5.24 6.43
C THR A 93 2.14 -4.33 5.32
N ILE A 94 1.39 -3.27 4.97
CA ILE A 94 1.81 -2.25 4.02
C ILE A 94 3.05 -1.51 4.52
N HIS A 95 3.06 -1.08 5.79
CA HIS A 95 4.24 -0.46 6.41
C HIS A 95 5.48 -1.35 6.33
N LYS A 96 5.34 -2.65 6.61
CA LYS A 96 6.45 -3.61 6.47
C LYS A 96 6.96 -3.68 5.03
N ALA A 97 6.07 -3.69 4.04
CA ALA A 97 6.45 -3.73 2.63
C ALA A 97 7.06 -2.41 2.13
N MET A 98 6.77 -1.29 2.77
CA MET A 98 7.35 0.02 2.42
C MET A 98 8.75 0.24 3.02
N GLN A 99 9.21 -0.61 3.95
CA GLN A 99 10.54 -0.49 4.53
C GLN A 99 11.64 -0.61 3.44
N SER A 100 12.68 0.22 3.56
CA SER A 100 13.78 0.26 2.59
C SER A 100 14.38 -1.13 2.37
N GLY A 101 14.48 -1.54 1.10
CA GLY A 101 15.06 -2.83 0.71
C GLY A 101 14.09 -4.02 0.64
N SER A 102 12.78 -3.82 0.86
CA SER A 102 11.78 -4.89 0.75
C SER A 102 11.72 -5.53 -0.64
N GLY A 103 11.94 -4.74 -1.70
CA GLY A 103 11.86 -5.16 -3.10
C GLY A 103 10.47 -5.67 -3.52
N ILE A 104 9.43 -5.37 -2.74
CA ILE A 104 8.06 -5.84 -3.02
C ILE A 104 7.43 -4.92 -4.06
N TYR A 105 7.03 -5.52 -5.19
CA TYR A 105 6.28 -4.81 -6.23
C TYR A 105 4.82 -4.60 -5.83
N GLY A 106 4.15 -5.66 -5.36
CA GLY A 106 2.78 -5.53 -4.88
C GLY A 106 2.40 -6.55 -3.83
N LEU A 107 1.39 -6.20 -3.04
CA LEU A 107 0.72 -7.05 -2.06
C LEU A 107 -0.75 -7.23 -2.44
N ALA A 108 -1.29 -8.43 -2.25
CA ALA A 108 -2.69 -8.73 -2.48
C ALA A 108 -3.29 -9.50 -1.31
N THR A 109 -4.54 -9.19 -0.97
CA THR A 109 -5.43 -10.05 -0.19
C THR A 109 -6.54 -10.53 -1.13
N PRO A 110 -6.42 -11.74 -1.73
CA PRO A 110 -7.38 -12.23 -2.70
C PRO A 110 -8.79 -12.39 -2.09
N GLY A 111 -9.82 -12.11 -2.89
CA GLY A 111 -11.21 -12.17 -2.43
C GLY A 111 -11.54 -11.08 -1.42
N MET A 112 -12.32 -11.40 -0.39
CA MET A 112 -12.74 -10.47 0.68
C MET A 112 -12.85 -11.21 2.03
N PRO A 113 -11.73 -11.60 2.66
CA PRO A 113 -11.74 -12.40 3.89
C PRO A 113 -12.43 -11.66 5.04
N ALA A 114 -13.30 -12.36 5.77
CA ALA A 114 -13.97 -11.79 6.94
C ALA A 114 -12.95 -11.41 8.03
N GLY A 115 -13.05 -10.21 8.58
CA GLY A 115 -12.13 -9.69 9.59
C GLY A 115 -10.89 -8.97 9.04
N SER A 116 -10.68 -8.96 7.71
CA SER A 116 -9.71 -8.06 7.08
C SER A 116 -10.18 -6.59 7.20
N PRO A 117 -9.28 -5.59 7.08
CA PRO A 117 -9.63 -4.18 7.29
C PRO A 117 -10.75 -3.73 6.34
N GLY A 118 -11.87 -3.24 6.86
CA GLY A 118 -13.06 -2.89 6.09
C GLY A 118 -14.01 -4.05 5.78
N MET A 119 -13.68 -5.27 6.21
CA MET A 119 -14.50 -6.48 6.16
C MET A 119 -14.77 -7.04 7.57
N GLU A 120 -14.70 -6.21 8.61
CA GLU A 120 -14.95 -6.63 9.99
C GLU A 120 -16.41 -7.04 10.19
N MET A 121 -16.62 -8.22 10.76
CA MET A 121 -17.96 -8.81 10.99
C MET A 121 -18.12 -9.21 12.47
N GLY A 122 -17.84 -8.26 13.37
CA GLY A 122 -17.84 -8.49 14.81
C GLY A 122 -16.75 -9.48 15.24
N ALA A 123 -17.16 -10.57 15.88
CA ALA A 123 -16.22 -11.61 16.36
C ALA A 123 -15.75 -12.58 15.25
N ARG A 124 -16.40 -12.59 14.08
CA ARG A 124 -16.05 -13.50 13.00
C ARG A 124 -14.77 -13.04 12.30
N LYS A 125 -13.78 -13.93 12.25
CA LYS A 125 -12.53 -13.76 11.51
C LYS A 125 -12.24 -15.02 10.70
N GLU A 126 -11.71 -14.81 9.50
CA GLU A 126 -11.18 -15.84 8.63
C GLU A 126 -9.68 -15.64 8.53
N ALA A 127 -8.90 -16.71 8.67
CA ALA A 127 -7.46 -16.64 8.51
C ALA A 127 -7.10 -16.63 7.02
N TYR A 128 -6.27 -15.68 6.59
CA TYR A 128 -5.96 -15.44 5.18
C TYR A 128 -4.50 -15.09 4.95
N ASP A 129 -4.06 -15.19 3.71
CA ASP A 129 -2.71 -14.84 3.30
C ASP A 129 -2.68 -13.47 2.61
N VAL A 130 -1.69 -12.66 2.96
CA VAL A 130 -1.24 -11.56 2.14
C VAL A 130 -0.16 -12.09 1.20
N ILE A 131 -0.41 -11.99 -0.10
CA ILE A 131 0.46 -12.52 -1.15
C ILE A 131 1.27 -11.38 -1.76
N ALA A 132 2.59 -11.49 -1.74
CA ALA A 132 3.45 -10.64 -2.56
C ALA A 132 3.47 -11.14 -3.99
N PHE A 133 3.38 -10.23 -4.96
CA PHE A 133 3.45 -10.53 -6.39
C PHE A 133 4.37 -9.59 -7.14
N SER A 134 4.82 -10.04 -8.31
CA SER A 134 5.68 -9.29 -9.23
C SER A 134 5.06 -9.21 -10.63
N PRO A 135 5.54 -8.30 -11.51
CA PRO A 135 5.00 -8.13 -12.86
C PRO A 135 5.15 -9.38 -13.76
N ASP A 136 6.13 -10.23 -13.46
CA ASP A 136 6.34 -11.52 -14.15
C ASP A 136 5.30 -12.60 -13.76
N GLY A 137 4.36 -12.25 -12.86
CA GLY A 137 3.33 -13.16 -12.37
C GLY A 137 3.78 -14.06 -11.22
N SER A 138 5.02 -13.96 -10.77
CA SER A 138 5.50 -14.68 -9.58
C SER A 138 4.75 -14.24 -8.32
N LYS A 139 4.57 -15.19 -7.39
CA LYS A 139 3.75 -15.05 -6.19
C LYS A 139 4.42 -15.77 -5.02
N LYS A 140 4.36 -15.16 -3.83
CA LYS A 140 4.77 -15.81 -2.58
C LYS A 140 3.93 -15.29 -1.42
N VAL A 141 3.71 -16.11 -0.39
CA VAL A 141 3.10 -15.63 0.85
C VAL A 141 4.06 -14.63 1.50
N PHE A 142 3.57 -13.41 1.76
CA PHE A 142 4.30 -12.38 2.48
C PHE A 142 4.02 -12.45 3.98
N GLN A 143 2.74 -12.63 4.33
CA GLN A 143 2.31 -12.73 5.72
C GLN A 143 1.02 -13.55 5.81
N ARG A 144 0.95 -14.45 6.79
CA ARG A 144 -0.28 -15.12 7.23
C ARG A 144 -0.99 -14.27 8.29
N ILE A 145 -2.29 -14.11 8.17
CA ILE A 145 -3.17 -13.42 9.13
C ILE A 145 -4.10 -14.45 9.76
N GLU A 146 -4.21 -14.41 11.09
CA GLU A 146 -5.02 -15.32 11.92
C GLU A 146 -6.26 -14.61 12.50
#